data_AF-A0A2I8ACW2-F1
#
_entry.id   AF-A0A2I8ACW2-F1
#
_cell.length_a   1.000
_cell.length_b   1.000
_cell.length_c   1.000
_cell.angle_alpha   90.00
_cell.angle_beta   90.00
_cell.angle_gamma   90.00
#
_symmetry.space_group_name_H-M   'P 1'
#
loop_
_entity.id
_entity.type
_entity.pdbx_description
1 polymer ?
#
loop_
_entity_poly.entity_id
_entity_poly.type
_entity_poly.pdbx_seq_one_letter_code
_entity_poly.pdbx_strand_id
1 'polypeptide(L)'
;MPDNLEASFFKEVRKLKQKQRKLLMWRVGLILLLLILVSGLAYSCYQGASILLTGNLITGISILIFSVLGLVLVVRLLIFLIKNRQILEYSNHPLLTSISWQFSRLKQVKRKYVLGWGLLLIALIYQSNPSFIHQPINNFIDFVVHKPAPPTLNSPWPWKDHEAIHPVVANMPANIETTIESVARYIAQNESDPYLRIKAIHDYVVSRVTYDLDVLKTGIRPSQDAQTVFRTHKAVCEGYANLFMALGQSMGVDVVYISGKIRRDLAPIDLIPKLFRLLNSDYDWTNHAWNAVKILDNWQLVDTTWDDGNSSEFGSSYSTNYLMIPPQVMSISHFPKHLNWQLLQHLEDYNTFENKPVITPQFAIDKLTLVSPTEYQTKVQKSAEIKIATYPSYQKRIVALFTKVQTTESSSWDLPSSGDFLESDKNQQIKQQDIGRCRSQINAAKETQISCQFPNTGDYQVFLFSLEGKANVDFLGQLKFQVLGS
;
A
#
# COMPACT_ATOMS: atom_id res chain seq x y z
N MET A 1 -75.91 17.07 -36.10
CA MET A 1 -74.84 17.57 -37.01
C MET A 1 -74.45 16.40 -37.91
N PRO A 2 -74.34 16.56 -39.23
CA PRO A 2 -73.94 15.43 -40.07
C PRO A 2 -72.51 15.03 -39.72
N ASP A 3 -72.27 13.74 -39.50
CA ASP A 3 -71.02 13.14 -38.99
C ASP A 3 -69.75 13.57 -39.76
N ASN A 4 -69.90 14.12 -40.97
CA ASN A 4 -68.78 14.60 -41.79
C ASN A 4 -68.10 15.87 -41.23
N LEU A 5 -68.84 16.72 -40.52
CA LEU A 5 -68.39 18.07 -40.18
C LEU A 5 -67.61 18.06 -38.87
N GLU A 6 -68.06 17.22 -37.94
CA GLU A 6 -67.38 16.89 -36.70
C GLU A 6 -66.06 16.14 -36.96
N ALA A 7 -66.07 15.17 -37.88
CA ALA A 7 -64.86 14.45 -38.29
C ALA A 7 -63.83 15.37 -38.97
N SER A 8 -64.30 16.29 -39.83
CA SER A 8 -63.46 17.31 -40.48
C SER A 8 -62.85 18.28 -39.47
N PHE A 9 -63.66 18.78 -38.52
CA PHE A 9 -63.23 19.67 -37.45
C PHE A 9 -62.16 19.01 -36.56
N PHE A 10 -62.39 17.77 -36.10
CA PHE A 10 -61.42 17.05 -35.29
C PHE A 10 -60.13 16.71 -36.05
N LYS A 11 -60.20 16.50 -37.37
CA LYS A 11 -59.01 16.30 -38.22
C LYS A 11 -58.16 17.56 -38.28
N GLU A 12 -58.79 18.73 -38.39
CA GLU A 12 -58.07 20.00 -38.47
C GLU A 12 -57.51 20.45 -37.11
N VAL A 13 -58.26 20.22 -36.02
CA VAL A 13 -57.77 20.41 -34.64
C VAL A 13 -56.57 19.49 -34.37
N ARG A 14 -56.58 18.24 -34.85
CA ARG A 14 -55.44 17.32 -34.74
C ARG A 14 -54.22 17.84 -35.50
N LYS A 15 -54.38 18.35 -36.72
CA LYS A 15 -53.26 18.95 -37.49
C LYS A 15 -52.67 20.16 -36.77
N LEU A 16 -53.49 21.04 -36.21
CA LEU A 16 -53.02 22.21 -35.48
C LEU A 16 -52.27 21.82 -34.20
N LYS A 17 -52.78 20.85 -33.41
CA LYS A 17 -52.07 20.29 -32.25
C LYS A 17 -50.75 19.64 -32.65
N GLN A 18 -50.70 18.94 -33.79
CA GLN A 18 -49.49 18.29 -34.28
C GLN A 18 -48.44 19.32 -34.74
N LYS A 19 -48.87 20.42 -35.37
CA LYS A 19 -48.00 21.55 -35.75
C LYS A 19 -47.44 22.27 -34.52
N GLN A 20 -48.27 22.54 -33.50
CA GLN A 20 -47.83 23.13 -32.24
C GLN A 20 -46.84 22.22 -31.48
N ARG A 21 -47.09 20.91 -31.42
CA ARG A 21 -46.15 19.94 -30.81
C ARG A 21 -44.81 19.91 -31.55
N LYS A 22 -44.81 19.98 -32.89
CA LYS A 22 -43.58 20.01 -33.69
C LYS A 22 -42.77 21.28 -33.45
N LEU A 23 -43.43 22.43 -33.30
CA LEU A 23 -42.79 23.70 -32.94
C LEU A 23 -42.24 23.70 -31.52
N LEU A 24 -42.97 23.13 -30.56
CA LEU A 24 -42.51 22.98 -29.17
C LEU A 24 -41.27 22.08 -29.11
N MET A 25 -41.28 20.92 -29.80
CA MET A 25 -40.11 20.04 -29.86
C MET A 25 -38.91 20.69 -30.53
N TRP A 26 -39.13 21.50 -31.57
CA TRP A 26 -38.05 22.24 -32.22
C TRP A 26 -37.42 23.28 -31.26
N ARG A 27 -38.23 24.00 -30.49
CA ARG A 27 -37.75 24.96 -29.47
C ARG A 27 -37.00 24.28 -28.33
N VAL A 28 -37.51 23.17 -27.80
CA VAL A 28 -36.83 22.39 -26.75
C VAL A 28 -35.51 21.81 -27.27
N GLY A 29 -35.48 21.33 -28.51
CA GLY A 29 -34.25 20.86 -29.16
C GLY A 29 -33.20 21.96 -29.31
N LEU A 30 -33.62 23.18 -29.65
CA LEU A 30 -32.75 24.36 -29.76
C LEU A 30 -32.15 24.76 -28.41
N ILE A 31 -32.95 24.74 -27.34
CA ILE A 31 -32.50 25.03 -25.98
C ILE A 31 -31.49 23.99 -25.48
N LEU A 32 -31.76 22.69 -25.72
CA LEU A 32 -30.84 21.61 -25.37
C LEU A 32 -29.52 21.71 -26.15
N LEU A 33 -29.57 22.07 -27.43
CA LEU A 33 -28.38 22.26 -28.25
C LEU A 33 -27.53 23.42 -27.74
N LEU A 34 -28.17 24.52 -27.33
CA LEU A 34 -27.51 25.65 -26.67
C LEU A 34 -26.86 25.26 -25.34
N LEU A 35 -27.54 24.50 -24.49
CA LEU A 35 -26.98 24.01 -23.22
C LEU A 35 -25.77 23.10 -23.44
N ILE A 36 -25.81 22.23 -24.44
CA ILE A 36 -24.69 21.36 -24.81
C ILE A 36 -23.50 22.20 -25.33
N LEU A 37 -23.75 23.20 -26.16
CA LEU A 37 -22.72 24.12 -26.66
C LEU A 37 -22.07 24.91 -25.53
N VAL A 38 -22.86 25.45 -24.59
CA VAL A 38 -22.36 26.19 -23.43
C VAL A 38 -21.56 25.27 -22.50
N SER A 39 -22.05 24.05 -22.25
CA SER A 39 -21.32 23.06 -21.44
C SER A 39 -20.01 22.63 -22.12
N GLY A 40 -20.00 22.47 -23.44
CA GLY A 40 -18.80 22.14 -24.22
C GLY A 40 -17.78 23.27 -24.24
N LEU A 41 -18.23 24.52 -24.33
CA LEU A 41 -17.39 25.71 -24.21
C LEU A 41 -16.79 25.84 -22.81
N ALA A 42 -17.60 25.63 -21.75
CA ALA A 42 -17.12 25.66 -20.37
C ALA A 42 -16.06 24.58 -20.09
N TYR A 43 -16.28 23.37 -20.58
CA TYR A 43 -15.31 22.27 -20.49
C TYR A 43 -14.03 22.57 -21.28
N SER A 44 -14.15 23.17 -22.46
CA SER A 44 -12.99 23.56 -23.28
C SER A 44 -12.19 24.70 -22.65
N CYS A 45 -12.86 25.67 -21.99
CA CYS A 45 -12.17 26.70 -21.22
C CYS A 45 -11.46 26.12 -19.98
N TYR A 46 -12.09 25.18 -19.27
CA TYR A 46 -11.49 24.49 -18.13
C TYR A 46 -10.25 23.68 -18.54
N GLN A 47 -10.35 22.91 -19.63
CA GLN A 47 -9.22 22.17 -20.19
C GLN A 47 -8.16 23.10 -20.81
N GLY A 48 -8.55 24.20 -21.45
CA GLY A 48 -7.62 25.21 -21.95
C GLY A 48 -6.76 25.84 -20.85
N ALA A 49 -7.33 26.06 -19.66
CA ALA A 49 -6.59 26.50 -18.48
C ALA A 49 -5.60 25.42 -17.98
N SER A 50 -5.94 24.13 -18.10
CA SER A 50 -5.04 23.02 -17.76
C SER A 50 -3.93 22.79 -18.79
N ILE A 51 -4.19 23.01 -20.09
CA ILE A 51 -3.25 22.73 -21.18
C ILE A 51 -2.20 23.85 -21.32
N LEU A 52 -2.55 25.10 -20.98
CA LEU A 52 -1.59 26.21 -20.91
C LEU A 52 -0.48 25.99 -19.86
N LEU A 53 -0.69 25.09 -18.89
CA LEU A 53 0.34 24.72 -17.89
C LEU A 53 1.31 23.61 -18.36
N THR A 54 0.98 22.80 -19.37
CA THR A 54 1.75 21.57 -19.68
C THR A 54 2.28 21.46 -21.12
N GLY A 55 2.21 22.53 -21.92
CA GLY A 55 3.08 22.72 -23.09
C GLY A 55 2.99 21.71 -24.23
N ASN A 56 1.89 20.97 -24.41
CA ASN A 56 1.78 19.97 -25.47
C ASN A 56 0.49 20.15 -26.31
N LEU A 57 0.60 20.86 -27.44
CA LEU A 57 -0.55 21.24 -28.29
C LEU A 57 -1.17 20.07 -29.08
N ILE A 58 -0.39 19.02 -29.37
CA ILE A 58 -0.79 17.93 -30.29
C ILE A 58 -1.80 16.98 -29.63
N THR A 59 -1.63 16.68 -28.34
CA THR A 59 -2.56 15.84 -27.57
C THR A 59 -3.92 16.51 -27.38
N GLY A 60 -3.95 17.84 -27.22
CA GLY A 60 -5.18 18.61 -27.09
C GLY A 60 -6.07 18.55 -28.35
N ILE A 61 -5.47 18.62 -29.54
CA ILE A 61 -6.21 18.58 -30.82
C ILE A 61 -6.87 17.20 -31.03
N SER A 62 -6.16 16.10 -30.71
CA SER A 62 -6.71 14.75 -30.83
C SER A 62 -7.90 14.55 -29.89
N ILE A 63 -7.81 14.99 -28.64
CA ILE A 63 -8.89 14.90 -27.65
C ILE A 63 -10.14 15.68 -28.11
N LEU A 64 -9.93 16.88 -28.67
CA LEU A 64 -11.00 17.72 -29.18
C LEU A 64 -11.72 17.05 -30.37
N ILE A 65 -10.98 16.44 -31.29
CA ILE A 65 -11.55 15.70 -32.43
C ILE A 65 -12.38 14.49 -31.96
N PHE A 66 -11.85 13.69 -31.02
CA PHE A 66 -12.57 12.51 -30.53
C PHE A 66 -13.83 12.88 -29.72
N SER A 67 -13.80 13.97 -28.95
CA SER A 67 -14.98 14.46 -28.23
C SER A 67 -16.10 14.94 -29.18
N VAL A 68 -15.74 15.64 -30.25
CA VAL A 68 -16.69 16.07 -31.30
C VAL A 68 -17.29 14.87 -32.02
N LEU A 69 -16.48 13.86 -32.36
CA LEU A 69 -16.97 12.61 -32.96
C LEU A 69 -17.92 11.85 -32.03
N GLY A 70 -17.61 11.78 -30.73
CA GLY A 70 -18.49 11.19 -29.72
C GLY A 70 -19.84 11.91 -29.61
N LEU A 71 -19.82 13.24 -29.61
CA LEU A 71 -21.03 14.06 -29.56
C LEU A 71 -21.94 13.84 -30.79
N VAL A 72 -21.36 13.82 -32.00
CA VAL A 72 -22.09 13.56 -33.24
C VAL A 72 -22.76 12.19 -33.19
N LEU A 73 -22.09 11.19 -32.61
CA LEU A 73 -22.61 9.83 -32.49
C LEU A 73 -23.79 9.76 -31.50
N VAL A 74 -23.69 10.44 -30.35
CA VAL A 74 -24.79 10.55 -29.37
C VAL A 74 -26.00 11.28 -29.95
N VAL A 75 -25.80 12.37 -30.69
CA VAL A 75 -26.89 13.12 -31.35
C VAL A 75 -27.58 12.25 -32.41
N ARG A 76 -26.82 11.49 -33.20
CA ARG A 76 -27.40 10.52 -34.16
C ARG A 76 -28.20 9.42 -33.45
N LEU A 77 -27.75 8.97 -32.28
CA LEU A 77 -28.41 7.95 -31.46
C LEU A 77 -29.73 8.47 -30.86
N LEU A 78 -29.75 9.72 -30.39
CA LEU A 78 -30.97 10.39 -29.92
C LEU A 78 -31.98 10.60 -31.05
N ILE A 79 -31.53 11.03 -32.23
CA ILE A 79 -32.40 11.16 -33.41
C ILE A 79 -32.99 9.80 -33.81
N PHE A 80 -32.19 8.74 -33.75
CA PHE A 80 -32.66 7.38 -34.03
C PHE A 80 -33.70 6.89 -33.01
N LEU A 81 -33.46 7.10 -31.71
CA LEU A 81 -34.40 6.74 -30.64
C LEU A 81 -35.72 7.51 -30.74
N ILE A 82 -35.66 8.81 -31.09
CA ILE A 82 -36.85 9.65 -31.28
C ILE A 82 -37.64 9.21 -32.51
N LYS A 83 -36.95 8.85 -33.61
CA LYS A 83 -37.59 8.37 -34.84
C LYS A 83 -38.26 7.00 -34.66
N ASN A 84 -37.69 6.12 -33.82
CA ASN A 84 -38.26 4.81 -33.52
C ASN A 84 -39.31 4.81 -32.38
N ARG A 85 -39.48 5.92 -31.65
CA ARG A 85 -40.53 6.05 -30.62
C ARG A 85 -41.95 6.16 -31.20
N GLN A 86 -42.09 6.45 -32.50
CA GLN A 86 -43.38 6.54 -33.20
C GLN A 86 -44.11 5.19 -33.37
N ILE A 87 -43.51 4.06 -32.98
CA ILE A 87 -44.17 2.73 -33.05
C ILE A 87 -44.94 2.40 -31.75
N LEU A 88 -44.82 3.21 -30.69
CA LEU A 88 -45.30 2.86 -29.34
C LEU A 88 -46.55 3.61 -28.84
N GLU A 89 -47.24 4.39 -29.68
CA GLU A 89 -48.52 5.03 -29.32
C GLU A 89 -49.66 4.60 -30.26
N TYR A 90 -49.96 3.31 -30.29
CA TYR A 90 -51.28 2.84 -30.75
C TYR A 90 -51.73 1.61 -29.96
N SER A 91 -52.21 1.83 -28.72
CA SER A 91 -53.17 0.93 -28.07
C SER A 91 -53.71 1.60 -26.81
N ASN A 92 -54.86 2.25 -26.90
CA ASN A 92 -55.69 2.54 -25.75
C ASN A 92 -57.14 2.25 -26.15
N HIS A 93 -57.68 1.10 -25.75
CA HIS A 93 -59.05 0.98 -25.26
C HIS A 93 -59.21 -0.29 -24.39
N PRO A 94 -60.12 -0.26 -23.41
CA PRO A 94 -60.09 -1.11 -22.22
C PRO A 94 -61.06 -2.29 -22.31
N LEU A 95 -60.65 -3.44 -21.76
CA LEU A 95 -61.43 -4.37 -20.93
C LEU A 95 -60.91 -5.81 -21.08
N LEU A 96 -60.82 -6.45 -19.92
CA LEU A 96 -60.80 -7.89 -19.68
C LEU A 96 -59.48 -8.67 -19.86
N THR A 97 -59.05 -9.17 -18.69
CA THR A 97 -58.60 -10.55 -18.39
C THR A 97 -57.21 -11.01 -18.82
N SER A 98 -56.42 -11.27 -17.76
CA SER A 98 -55.48 -12.40 -17.59
C SER A 98 -54.82 -12.96 -18.84
N ILE A 99 -53.52 -12.76 -19.03
CA ILE A 99 -52.63 -13.75 -19.67
C ILE A 99 -51.18 -13.42 -19.26
N SER A 100 -50.47 -14.49 -18.89
CA SER A 100 -49.05 -14.63 -18.59
C SER A 100 -48.10 -13.57 -19.17
N TRP A 101 -47.27 -12.97 -18.30
CA TRP A 101 -46.05 -12.28 -18.68
C TRP A 101 -45.02 -13.28 -19.25
N GLN A 102 -45.14 -13.60 -20.54
CA GLN A 102 -44.02 -14.16 -21.30
C GLN A 102 -43.13 -13.00 -21.76
N PHE A 103 -41.94 -12.91 -21.16
CA PHE A 103 -40.79 -12.17 -21.67
C PHE A 103 -40.34 -12.79 -23.01
N SER A 104 -41.07 -12.52 -24.09
CA SER A 104 -40.70 -13.01 -25.42
C SER A 104 -40.77 -11.90 -26.46
N ARG A 105 -40.02 -10.79 -26.27
CA ARG A 105 -39.75 -9.83 -27.35
C ARG A 105 -38.52 -8.91 -27.16
N LEU A 106 -37.56 -9.30 -26.31
CA LEU A 106 -36.16 -8.82 -26.42
C LEU A 106 -35.37 -9.76 -27.34
N LYS A 107 -35.80 -9.89 -28.60
CA LYS A 107 -35.01 -10.56 -29.64
C LYS A 107 -34.31 -9.50 -30.49
N GLN A 108 -32.98 -9.63 -30.55
CA GLN A 108 -32.02 -8.96 -31.45
C GLN A 108 -31.42 -7.62 -31.03
N VAL A 109 -30.83 -7.54 -29.83
CA VAL A 109 -29.50 -6.90 -29.77
C VAL A 109 -28.49 -8.00 -30.11
N LYS A 110 -27.87 -7.96 -31.31
CA LYS A 110 -26.89 -9.00 -31.67
C LYS A 110 -25.77 -8.97 -30.62
N ARG A 111 -25.38 -10.14 -30.09
CA ARG A 111 -24.38 -10.29 -29.01
C ARG A 111 -23.09 -9.49 -29.26
N LYS A 112 -22.68 -9.37 -30.52
CA LYS A 112 -21.53 -8.56 -30.98
C LYS A 112 -21.66 -7.06 -30.71
N TYR A 113 -22.87 -6.51 -30.73
CA TYR A 113 -23.09 -5.10 -30.39
C TYR A 113 -23.01 -4.88 -28.88
N VAL A 114 -23.58 -5.76 -28.06
CA VAL A 114 -23.44 -5.68 -26.59
C VAL A 114 -21.95 -5.77 -26.20
N LEU A 115 -21.21 -6.68 -26.83
CA LEU A 115 -19.77 -6.83 -26.62
C LEU A 115 -19.01 -5.58 -27.08
N GLY A 116 -19.34 -5.03 -28.26
CA GLY A 116 -18.72 -3.81 -28.77
C GLY A 116 -19.01 -2.57 -27.92
N TRP A 117 -20.25 -2.41 -27.44
CA TRP A 117 -20.63 -1.34 -26.51
C TRP A 117 -19.92 -1.48 -25.16
N GLY A 118 -19.78 -2.70 -24.65
CA GLY A 118 -19.03 -2.98 -23.42
C GLY A 118 -17.55 -2.63 -23.54
N LEU A 119 -16.89 -3.07 -24.62
CA LEU A 119 -15.49 -2.75 -24.89
C LEU A 119 -15.25 -1.24 -25.08
N LEU A 120 -16.17 -0.55 -25.74
CA LEU A 120 -16.08 0.90 -25.95
C LEU A 120 -16.28 1.70 -24.66
N LEU A 121 -17.17 1.24 -23.77
CA LEU A 121 -17.33 1.81 -22.42
C LEU A 121 -16.08 1.59 -21.57
N ILE A 122 -15.52 0.38 -21.59
CA ILE A 122 -14.26 0.06 -20.90
C ILE A 122 -13.11 0.94 -21.44
N ALA A 123 -13.01 1.13 -22.75
CA ALA A 123 -11.99 2.00 -23.35
C ALA A 123 -12.16 3.48 -22.98
N LEU A 124 -13.41 3.97 -22.88
CA LEU A 124 -13.70 5.34 -22.44
C LEU A 124 -13.42 5.54 -20.95
N ILE A 125 -13.74 4.55 -20.11
CA ILE A 125 -13.39 4.56 -18.68
C ILE A 125 -11.85 4.52 -18.53
N TYR A 126 -11.16 3.71 -19.35
CA TYR A 126 -9.70 3.63 -19.37
C TYR A 126 -9.05 4.96 -19.74
N GLN A 127 -9.55 5.63 -20.78
CA GLN A 127 -9.00 6.92 -21.24
C GLN A 127 -9.31 8.07 -20.29
N SER A 128 -10.45 8.05 -19.61
CA SER A 128 -10.85 9.12 -18.69
C SER A 128 -10.21 8.99 -17.32
N ASN A 129 -9.96 7.77 -16.84
CA ASN A 129 -9.26 7.55 -15.58
C ASN A 129 -8.56 6.17 -15.56
N PRO A 130 -7.31 6.08 -16.06
CA PRO A 130 -6.59 4.81 -16.16
C PRO A 130 -6.47 4.08 -14.82
N SER A 131 -6.41 4.83 -13.71
CA SER A 131 -6.34 4.31 -12.35
C SER A 131 -7.57 3.46 -11.94
N PHE A 132 -8.75 3.78 -12.48
CA PHE A 132 -10.03 3.09 -12.18
C PHE A 132 -10.08 1.68 -12.77
N ILE A 133 -9.25 1.41 -13.77
CA ILE A 133 -9.15 0.10 -14.43
C ILE A 133 -7.85 -0.61 -14.06
N HIS A 134 -6.72 0.10 -14.00
CA HIS A 134 -5.43 -0.52 -13.65
C HIS A 134 -5.39 -1.07 -12.23
N GLN A 135 -5.90 -0.34 -11.23
CA GLN A 135 -5.88 -0.83 -9.85
C GLN A 135 -6.75 -2.09 -9.71
N PRO A 136 -8.04 -2.12 -10.08
CA PRO A 136 -8.85 -3.33 -9.88
C PRO A 136 -8.41 -4.51 -10.75
N ILE A 137 -7.94 -4.27 -11.98
CA ILE A 137 -7.49 -5.36 -12.87
C ILE A 137 -6.16 -5.93 -12.40
N ASN A 138 -5.18 -5.11 -12.04
CA ASN A 138 -3.91 -5.64 -11.52
C ASN A 138 -4.15 -6.40 -10.22
N ASN A 139 -5.01 -5.90 -9.34
CA ASN A 139 -5.38 -6.60 -8.11
C ASN A 139 -6.12 -7.92 -8.38
N PHE A 140 -6.99 -7.94 -9.40
CA PHE A 140 -7.71 -9.15 -9.80
C PHE A 140 -6.76 -10.17 -10.44
N ILE A 141 -5.83 -9.72 -11.29
CA ILE A 141 -4.80 -10.56 -11.89
C ILE A 141 -3.91 -11.14 -10.80
N ASP A 142 -3.38 -10.32 -9.89
CA ASP A 142 -2.53 -10.79 -8.80
C ASP A 142 -3.27 -11.79 -7.90
N PHE A 143 -4.53 -11.53 -7.58
CA PHE A 143 -5.35 -12.45 -6.80
C PHE A 143 -5.63 -13.77 -7.54
N VAL A 144 -5.96 -13.72 -8.82
CA VAL A 144 -6.31 -14.89 -9.63
C VAL A 144 -5.06 -15.73 -9.96
N VAL A 145 -3.94 -15.07 -10.24
CA VAL A 145 -2.67 -15.68 -10.63
C VAL A 145 -1.95 -16.25 -9.40
N HIS A 146 -1.76 -15.44 -8.36
CA HIS A 146 -0.90 -15.82 -7.23
C HIS A 146 -1.67 -16.47 -6.06
N LYS A 147 -2.98 -16.23 -5.95
CA LYS A 147 -3.86 -16.80 -4.90
C LYS A 147 -3.21 -16.73 -3.51
N PRO A 148 -2.93 -15.51 -3.00
CA PRO A 148 -2.31 -15.33 -1.69
C PRO A 148 -3.11 -16.07 -0.60
N ALA A 149 -2.40 -16.86 0.20
CA ALA A 149 -2.97 -17.65 1.29
C ALA A 149 -1.96 -17.75 2.44
N PRO A 150 -2.41 -17.86 3.69
CA PRO A 150 -1.52 -18.07 4.83
C PRO A 150 -0.59 -19.27 4.63
N PRO A 151 0.69 -19.17 5.01
CA PRO A 151 1.61 -20.31 4.94
C PRO A 151 1.10 -21.45 5.82
N THR A 152 1.18 -22.68 5.28
CA THR A 152 0.79 -23.91 5.96
C THR A 152 1.99 -24.69 6.49
N LEU A 153 3.18 -24.45 5.94
CA LEU A 153 4.45 -24.97 6.44
C LEU A 153 5.11 -23.97 7.38
N ASN A 154 5.79 -24.49 8.40
CA ASN A 154 6.60 -23.67 9.29
C ASN A 154 7.75 -23.05 8.50
N SER A 155 7.90 -21.73 8.62
CA SER A 155 9.05 -20.99 8.11
C SER A 155 10.33 -21.47 8.82
N PRO A 156 11.51 -21.48 8.15
CA PRO A 156 12.80 -21.65 8.83
C PRO A 156 13.14 -20.49 9.78
N TRP A 157 12.31 -19.45 9.83
CA TRP A 157 12.45 -18.31 10.73
C TRP A 157 12.18 -18.68 12.21
N PRO A 158 13.00 -18.20 13.16
CA PRO A 158 14.23 -17.44 12.92
C PRO A 158 15.37 -18.34 12.45
N TRP A 159 16.19 -17.82 11.53
CA TRP A 159 17.35 -18.51 11.02
C TRP A 159 18.41 -18.68 12.13
N LYS A 160 19.00 -19.88 12.22
CA LYS A 160 20.04 -20.16 13.23
C LYS A 160 21.33 -19.37 12.96
N ASP A 161 21.82 -19.40 11.73
CA ASP A 161 22.93 -18.56 11.25
C ASP A 161 22.39 -17.27 10.63
N HIS A 162 21.78 -16.41 11.46
CA HIS A 162 21.18 -15.15 11.02
C HIS A 162 22.19 -14.02 10.76
N GLU A 163 23.47 -14.23 11.08
CA GLU A 163 24.54 -13.22 10.93
C GLU A 163 25.53 -13.55 9.80
N ALA A 164 25.40 -14.72 9.15
CA ALA A 164 26.31 -15.14 8.09
C ALA A 164 25.62 -15.11 6.71
N ILE A 165 26.27 -14.41 5.76
CA ILE A 165 25.92 -14.46 4.33
C ILE A 165 26.04 -15.90 3.84
N HIS A 166 25.07 -16.33 3.03
CA HIS A 166 25.05 -17.66 2.43
C HIS A 166 26.37 -17.99 1.71
N PRO A 167 27.00 -19.17 1.92
CA PRO A 167 28.30 -19.49 1.35
C PRO A 167 28.40 -19.35 -0.17
N VAL A 168 27.34 -19.66 -0.91
CA VAL A 168 27.28 -19.49 -2.38
C VAL A 168 27.43 -18.02 -2.80
N VAL A 169 26.89 -17.09 -2.01
CA VAL A 169 26.98 -15.64 -2.27
C VAL A 169 28.32 -15.08 -1.79
N ALA A 170 28.75 -15.51 -0.60
CA ALA A 170 30.04 -15.08 -0.02
C ALA A 170 31.22 -15.45 -0.92
N ASN A 171 31.15 -16.61 -1.60
CA ASN A 171 32.20 -17.12 -2.48
C ASN A 171 31.90 -16.91 -3.97
N MET A 172 30.91 -16.09 -4.32
CA MET A 172 30.52 -15.86 -5.72
C MET A 172 31.66 -15.17 -6.49
N PRO A 173 32.14 -15.74 -7.61
CA PRO A 173 33.17 -15.10 -8.41
C PRO A 173 32.65 -13.82 -9.09
N ALA A 174 33.44 -12.75 -9.08
CA ALA A 174 33.03 -11.45 -9.65
C ALA A 174 32.65 -11.51 -11.14
N ASN A 175 33.21 -12.45 -11.92
CA ASN A 175 32.85 -12.64 -13.33
C ASN A 175 31.45 -13.26 -13.54
N ILE A 176 30.80 -13.74 -12.48
CA ILE A 176 29.40 -14.19 -12.49
C ILE A 176 28.44 -13.00 -12.34
N GLU A 177 28.82 -11.97 -11.60
CA GLU A 177 28.00 -10.77 -11.29
C GLU A 177 27.89 -9.81 -12.50
N THR A 178 27.55 -10.34 -13.67
CA THR A 178 27.43 -9.58 -14.94
C THR A 178 26.00 -9.21 -15.29
N THR A 179 25.06 -10.13 -15.05
CA THR A 179 23.61 -9.90 -15.21
C THR A 179 22.83 -10.57 -14.08
N ILE A 180 21.59 -10.13 -13.88
CA ILE A 180 20.65 -10.72 -12.91
C ILE A 180 20.47 -12.23 -13.18
N GLU A 181 20.33 -12.62 -14.45
CA GLU A 181 20.15 -14.02 -14.85
C GLU A 181 21.41 -14.86 -14.62
N SER A 182 22.60 -14.28 -14.77
CA SER A 182 23.87 -14.96 -14.48
C SER A 182 23.98 -15.30 -13.00
N VAL A 183 23.70 -14.34 -12.13
CA VAL A 183 23.69 -14.51 -10.67
C VAL A 183 22.62 -15.52 -10.24
N ALA A 184 21.39 -15.35 -10.72
CA ALA A 184 20.28 -16.25 -10.44
C ALA A 184 20.59 -17.70 -10.84
N ARG A 185 21.15 -17.90 -12.05
CA ARG A 185 21.54 -19.22 -12.55
C ARG A 185 22.65 -19.84 -11.70
N TYR A 186 23.66 -19.06 -11.31
CA TYR A 186 24.75 -19.55 -10.47
C TYR A 186 24.23 -19.99 -9.10
N ILE A 187 23.38 -19.19 -8.45
CA ILE A 187 22.75 -19.57 -7.17
C ILE A 187 21.94 -20.85 -7.33
N ALA A 188 21.09 -20.95 -8.36
CA ALA A 188 20.25 -22.13 -8.59
C ALA A 188 21.05 -23.42 -8.87
N GLN A 189 22.22 -23.31 -9.48
CA GLN A 189 23.10 -24.46 -9.78
C GLN A 189 23.92 -24.93 -8.56
N ASN A 190 24.22 -24.03 -7.62
CA ASN A 190 25.09 -24.31 -6.48
C ASN A 190 24.34 -24.45 -5.15
N GLU A 191 23.04 -24.14 -5.10
CA GLU A 191 22.18 -24.39 -3.94
C GLU A 191 20.93 -25.17 -4.33
N SER A 192 20.83 -26.40 -3.81
CA SER A 192 19.74 -27.33 -4.10
C SER A 192 18.54 -27.17 -3.16
N ASP A 193 18.76 -26.74 -1.91
CA ASP A 193 17.69 -26.54 -0.96
C ASP A 193 16.88 -25.29 -1.33
N PRO A 194 15.55 -25.40 -1.48
CA PRO A 194 14.73 -24.29 -1.94
C PRO A 194 14.67 -23.12 -0.95
N TYR A 195 14.78 -23.37 0.36
CA TYR A 195 14.81 -22.31 1.36
C TYR A 195 16.17 -21.61 1.37
N LEU A 196 17.27 -22.38 1.33
CA LEU A 196 18.62 -21.81 1.23
C LEU A 196 18.85 -21.05 -0.07
N ARG A 197 18.22 -21.48 -1.17
CA ARG A 197 18.25 -20.73 -2.44
C ARG A 197 17.62 -19.35 -2.31
N ILE A 198 16.51 -19.24 -1.59
CA ILE A 198 15.88 -17.95 -1.31
C ILE A 198 16.70 -17.12 -0.31
N LYS A 199 17.31 -17.75 0.69
CA LYS A 199 18.30 -17.08 1.55
C LYS A 199 19.46 -16.53 0.71
N ALA A 200 19.98 -17.27 -0.27
CA ALA A 200 21.06 -16.81 -1.12
C ALA A 200 20.67 -15.57 -1.96
N ILE A 201 19.47 -15.50 -2.55
CA ILE A 201 19.07 -14.26 -3.26
C ILE A 201 18.84 -13.09 -2.31
N HIS A 202 18.30 -13.34 -1.12
CA HIS A 202 18.15 -12.34 -0.07
C HIS A 202 19.52 -11.76 0.30
N ASP A 203 20.46 -12.64 0.63
CA ASP A 203 21.80 -12.27 1.06
C ASP A 203 22.59 -11.58 -0.06
N TYR A 204 22.35 -11.95 -1.33
CA TYR A 204 22.91 -11.22 -2.46
C TYR A 204 22.43 -9.76 -2.47
N VAL A 205 21.12 -9.52 -2.38
CA VAL A 205 20.57 -8.16 -2.38
C VAL A 205 21.10 -7.36 -1.19
N VAL A 206 20.99 -7.91 0.01
CA VAL A 206 21.40 -7.24 1.26
C VAL A 206 22.89 -6.92 1.29
N SER A 207 23.74 -7.78 0.71
CA SER A 207 25.19 -7.55 0.73
C SER A 207 25.72 -6.71 -0.44
N ARG A 208 24.94 -6.51 -1.51
CA ARG A 208 25.36 -5.77 -2.71
C ARG A 208 24.70 -4.42 -2.85
N VAL A 209 23.55 -4.18 -2.22
CA VAL A 209 22.81 -2.92 -2.36
C VAL A 209 22.98 -2.10 -1.09
N THR A 210 23.22 -0.80 -1.26
CA THR A 210 23.25 0.19 -0.17
C THR A 210 22.01 1.08 -0.22
N TYR A 211 21.41 1.33 0.94
CA TYR A 211 20.21 2.14 1.01
C TYR A 211 20.51 3.61 0.66
N ASP A 212 19.72 4.15 -0.26
CA ASP A 212 19.89 5.51 -0.77
C ASP A 212 19.25 6.54 0.17
N LEU A 213 19.93 6.84 1.28
CA LEU A 213 19.51 7.89 2.22
C LEU A 213 19.52 9.29 1.59
N ASP A 214 20.29 9.51 0.52
CA ASP A 214 20.36 10.81 -0.15
C ASP A 214 19.03 11.13 -0.86
N VAL A 215 18.27 10.13 -1.29
CA VAL A 215 16.92 10.32 -1.83
C VAL A 215 16.01 11.00 -0.80
N LEU A 216 16.11 10.61 0.48
CA LEU A 216 15.33 11.22 1.58
C LEU A 216 15.75 12.67 1.84
N LYS A 217 17.02 13.00 1.62
CA LYS A 217 17.59 14.34 1.89
C LYS A 217 17.43 15.30 0.71
N THR A 218 17.52 14.81 -0.52
CA THR A 218 17.56 15.62 -1.75
C THR A 218 16.25 15.59 -2.55
N GLY A 219 15.42 14.56 -2.35
CA GLY A 219 14.22 14.31 -3.15
C GLY A 219 14.48 13.83 -4.58
N ILE A 220 15.75 13.73 -5.01
CA ILE A 220 16.12 13.21 -6.32
C ILE A 220 16.10 11.69 -6.23
N ARG A 221 15.18 11.05 -6.97
CA ARG A 221 14.99 9.60 -6.96
C ARG A 221 15.46 8.99 -8.29
N PRO A 222 16.61 8.29 -8.33
CA PRO A 222 17.01 7.48 -9.48
C PRO A 222 16.01 6.36 -9.77
N SER A 223 16.10 5.76 -10.97
CA SER A 223 15.25 4.61 -11.33
C SER A 223 15.44 3.46 -10.34
N GLN A 224 14.32 2.87 -9.92
CA GLN A 224 14.28 1.76 -8.94
C GLN A 224 13.99 0.41 -9.61
N ASP A 225 14.12 0.32 -10.94
CA ASP A 225 14.02 -0.95 -11.65
C ASP A 225 15.23 -1.86 -11.34
N ALA A 226 15.01 -3.17 -11.38
CA ALA A 226 16.02 -4.16 -10.99
C ALA A 226 17.34 -4.03 -11.76
N GLN A 227 17.31 -3.66 -13.05
CA GLN A 227 18.50 -3.56 -13.89
C GLN A 227 19.34 -2.34 -13.51
N THR A 228 18.70 -1.21 -13.17
CA THR A 228 19.38 -0.04 -12.63
C THR A 228 20.01 -0.37 -11.29
N VAL A 229 19.25 -0.93 -10.35
CA VAL A 229 19.73 -1.26 -8.99
C VAL A 229 20.89 -2.25 -9.02
N PHE A 230 20.81 -3.28 -9.86
CA PHE A 230 21.88 -4.25 -10.07
C PHE A 230 23.19 -3.59 -10.51
N ARG A 231 23.12 -2.52 -11.33
CA ARG A 231 24.30 -1.82 -11.84
C ARG A 231 24.83 -0.75 -10.89
N THR A 232 23.95 -0.07 -10.18
CA THR A 232 24.32 1.06 -9.32
C THR A 232 24.61 0.65 -7.89
N HIS A 233 24.16 -0.53 -7.46
CA HIS A 233 24.28 -1.00 -6.07
C HIS A 233 23.65 -0.04 -5.04
N LYS A 234 22.68 0.78 -5.47
CA LYS A 234 22.07 1.84 -4.65
C LYS A 234 20.58 1.94 -4.95
N ALA A 235 19.75 1.90 -3.91
CA ALA A 235 18.29 1.89 -4.04
C ALA A 235 17.58 2.33 -2.75
N VAL A 236 16.28 2.63 -2.85
CA VAL A 236 15.36 2.62 -1.71
C VAL A 236 14.52 1.33 -1.72
N CYS A 237 13.59 1.17 -0.78
CA CYS A 237 12.81 -0.07 -0.59
C CYS A 237 12.22 -0.67 -1.87
N GLU A 238 11.72 0.17 -2.79
CA GLU A 238 11.22 -0.27 -4.10
C GLU A 238 12.29 -1.03 -4.91
N GLY A 239 13.51 -0.51 -4.97
CA GLY A 239 14.59 -1.10 -5.75
C GLY A 239 15.15 -2.39 -5.14
N TYR A 240 15.20 -2.47 -3.80
CA TYR A 240 15.48 -3.71 -3.08
C TYR A 240 14.46 -4.80 -3.46
N ALA A 241 13.17 -4.48 -3.34
CA ALA A 241 12.10 -5.41 -3.63
C ALA A 241 12.05 -5.84 -5.11
N ASN A 242 12.37 -4.92 -6.03
CA ASN A 242 12.45 -5.22 -7.46
C ASN A 242 13.64 -6.13 -7.80
N LEU A 243 14.83 -5.89 -7.23
CA LEU A 243 15.99 -6.73 -7.49
C LEU A 243 15.80 -8.14 -6.92
N PHE A 244 15.28 -8.27 -5.69
CA PHE A 244 14.94 -9.56 -5.10
C PHE A 244 13.94 -10.34 -5.97
N MET A 245 12.88 -9.66 -6.44
CA MET A 245 11.90 -10.25 -7.34
C MET A 245 12.52 -10.71 -8.66
N ALA A 246 13.36 -9.89 -9.30
CA ALA A 246 13.98 -10.22 -10.58
C ALA A 246 14.93 -11.43 -10.48
N LEU A 247 15.70 -11.53 -9.38
CA LEU A 247 16.57 -12.68 -9.11
C LEU A 247 15.75 -13.96 -8.91
N GLY A 248 14.68 -13.91 -8.09
CA GLY A 248 13.79 -15.04 -7.86
C GLY A 248 13.09 -15.52 -9.12
N GLN A 249 12.50 -14.60 -9.90
CA GLN A 249 11.82 -14.92 -11.15
C GLN A 249 12.77 -15.49 -12.20
N SER A 250 14.03 -15.04 -12.24
CA SER A 250 15.07 -15.60 -13.13
C SER A 250 15.43 -17.06 -12.81
N MET A 251 15.09 -17.55 -11.60
CA MET A 251 15.22 -18.95 -11.20
C MET A 251 13.91 -19.74 -11.37
N GLY A 252 12.86 -19.13 -11.92
CA GLY A 252 11.53 -19.73 -12.04
C GLY A 252 10.77 -19.81 -10.71
N VAL A 253 11.10 -18.96 -9.73
CA VAL A 253 10.38 -18.87 -8.46
C VAL A 253 9.33 -17.76 -8.56
N ASP A 254 8.11 -18.05 -8.10
CA ASP A 254 7.07 -17.02 -7.97
C ASP A 254 7.44 -16.05 -6.83
N VAL A 255 7.82 -14.83 -7.22
CA VAL A 255 8.05 -13.71 -6.31
C VAL A 255 7.15 -12.56 -6.71
N VAL A 256 6.49 -11.96 -5.72
CA VAL A 256 5.57 -10.84 -5.89
C VAL A 256 6.12 -9.62 -5.17
N TYR A 257 6.09 -8.49 -5.86
CA TYR A 257 6.30 -7.17 -5.28
C TYR A 257 5.06 -6.73 -4.50
N ILE A 258 5.23 -6.34 -3.25
CA ILE A 258 4.16 -5.83 -2.39
C ILE A 258 4.45 -4.37 -2.09
N SER A 259 3.49 -3.51 -2.39
CA SER A 259 3.47 -2.12 -1.91
C SER A 259 2.51 -1.99 -0.72
N GLY A 260 2.83 -1.09 0.19
CA GLY A 260 1.99 -0.83 1.34
C GLY A 260 2.53 0.31 2.19
N LYS A 261 2.26 0.20 3.49
CA LYS A 261 2.69 1.15 4.50
C LYS A 261 3.40 0.44 5.64
N ILE A 262 4.33 1.13 6.27
CA ILE A 262 4.86 0.74 7.58
C ILE A 262 4.14 1.49 8.69
N ARG A 263 4.34 1.07 9.94
CA ARG A 263 3.84 1.82 11.11
C ARG A 263 4.36 3.25 11.09
N ARG A 264 3.50 4.21 11.41
CA ARG A 264 3.87 5.64 11.49
C ARG A 264 5.05 5.89 12.42
N ASP A 265 5.10 5.16 13.52
CA ASP A 265 6.17 5.27 14.53
C ASP A 265 7.53 4.74 14.06
N LEU A 266 7.56 4.06 12.91
CA LEU A 266 8.77 3.52 12.26
C LEU A 266 9.13 4.29 10.98
N ALA A 267 8.33 5.30 10.61
CA ALA A 267 8.63 6.13 9.44
C ALA A 267 9.86 7.01 9.70
N PRO A 268 10.80 7.15 8.75
CA PRO A 268 12.05 7.87 8.92
C PRO A 268 11.88 9.40 8.81
N ILE A 269 10.83 9.93 9.43
CA ILE A 269 10.38 11.33 9.36
C ILE A 269 11.48 12.32 9.81
N ASP A 270 12.36 11.86 10.68
CA ASP A 270 13.45 12.60 11.32
C ASP A 270 14.65 12.81 10.38
N LEU A 271 14.88 11.85 9.48
CA LEU A 271 15.98 11.91 8.52
C LEU A 271 15.69 12.88 7.36
N ILE A 272 14.45 13.36 7.26
CA ILE A 272 13.98 14.21 6.16
C ILE A 272 13.99 15.67 6.62
N PRO A 273 14.71 16.57 5.92
CA PRO A 273 14.78 17.98 6.32
C PRO A 273 13.40 18.63 6.38
N LYS A 274 13.15 19.44 7.40
CA LYS A 274 11.85 20.09 7.65
C LYS A 274 11.30 20.83 6.43
N LEU A 275 12.17 21.51 5.66
CA LEU A 275 11.78 22.19 4.43
C LEU A 275 11.18 21.22 3.40
N PHE A 276 11.79 20.06 3.19
CA PHE A 276 11.27 19.05 2.26
C PHE A 276 9.96 18.44 2.73
N ARG A 277 9.78 18.25 4.05
CA ARG A 277 8.50 17.81 4.62
C ARG A 277 7.38 18.82 4.38
N LEU A 278 7.67 20.11 4.50
CA LEU A 278 6.71 21.19 4.24
C LEU A 278 6.35 21.28 2.75
N LEU A 279 7.33 21.14 1.86
CA LEU A 279 7.10 21.17 0.41
C LEU A 279 6.36 19.92 -0.11
N ASN A 280 6.50 18.79 0.58
CA ASN A 280 5.86 17.52 0.23
C ASN A 280 4.88 17.09 1.33
N SER A 281 4.04 18.01 1.81
CA SER A 281 3.08 17.74 2.90
C SER A 281 2.11 16.60 2.60
N ASP A 282 1.83 16.37 1.32
CA ASP A 282 0.90 15.33 0.85
C ASP A 282 1.59 13.97 0.65
N TYR A 283 2.93 13.92 0.75
CA TYR A 283 3.66 12.66 0.64
C TYR A 283 3.52 11.83 1.90
N ASP A 284 3.10 10.58 1.72
CA ASP A 284 3.00 9.63 2.82
C ASP A 284 4.34 8.93 3.07
N TRP A 285 5.03 9.41 4.11
CA TRP A 285 6.33 8.88 4.56
C TRP A 285 6.28 7.47 5.14
N THR A 286 5.08 6.89 5.28
CA THR A 286 4.92 5.48 5.66
C THR A 286 4.95 4.55 4.47
N ASN A 287 4.94 5.05 3.22
CA ASN A 287 4.97 4.20 2.04
C ASN A 287 6.22 3.30 2.03
N HIS A 288 6.01 2.01 1.78
CA HIS A 288 7.07 1.02 1.79
C HIS A 288 6.81 -0.09 0.78
N ALA A 289 7.86 -0.85 0.46
CA ALA A 289 7.81 -1.95 -0.49
C ALA A 289 8.66 -3.14 -0.02
N TRP A 290 8.12 -4.35 -0.22
CA TRP A 290 8.74 -5.61 0.17
C TRP A 290 8.24 -6.73 -0.76
N ASN A 291 8.52 -8.00 -0.44
CA ASN A 291 8.13 -9.13 -1.28
C ASN A 291 7.35 -10.22 -0.55
N ALA A 292 6.61 -11.00 -1.32
CA ALA A 292 6.25 -12.37 -0.97
C ALA A 292 6.88 -13.34 -1.98
N VAL A 293 7.36 -14.48 -1.49
CA VAL A 293 8.00 -15.53 -2.30
C VAL A 293 7.34 -16.87 -2.02
N LYS A 294 7.07 -17.64 -3.08
CA LYS A 294 6.45 -18.94 -2.97
C LYS A 294 7.50 -20.04 -2.93
N ILE A 295 7.57 -20.78 -1.82
CA ILE A 295 8.51 -21.88 -1.60
C ILE A 295 7.70 -23.13 -1.27
N LEU A 296 7.87 -24.20 -2.06
CA LEU A 296 7.12 -25.47 -1.88
C LEU A 296 5.61 -25.23 -1.71
N ASP A 297 5.02 -24.45 -2.61
CA ASP A 297 3.62 -24.02 -2.59
C ASP A 297 3.15 -23.15 -1.41
N ASN A 298 4.09 -22.62 -0.60
CA ASN A 298 3.77 -21.77 0.54
C ASN A 298 4.35 -20.36 0.36
N TRP A 299 3.50 -19.35 0.55
CA TRP A 299 3.91 -17.94 0.51
C TRP A 299 4.64 -17.53 1.79
N GLN A 300 5.82 -16.95 1.65
CA GLN A 300 6.65 -16.41 2.73
C GLN A 300 6.88 -14.92 2.49
N LEU A 301 6.91 -14.11 3.56
CA LEU A 301 7.16 -12.66 3.46
C LEU A 301 8.65 -12.38 3.60
N VAL A 302 9.17 -11.46 2.80
CA VAL A 302 10.58 -11.05 2.81
C VAL A 302 10.67 -9.53 2.69
N ASP A 303 11.46 -8.89 3.55
CA ASP A 303 11.89 -7.51 3.37
C ASP A 303 13.41 -7.38 3.46
N THR A 304 14.06 -7.38 2.30
CA THR A 304 15.50 -7.18 2.17
C THR A 304 15.97 -5.79 2.59
N THR A 305 15.07 -4.79 2.61
CA THR A 305 15.45 -3.41 2.99
C THR A 305 15.72 -3.32 4.47
N TRP A 306 14.87 -3.95 5.29
CA TRP A 306 14.99 -3.91 6.74
C TRP A 306 15.98 -4.94 7.31
N ASP A 307 16.45 -5.86 6.47
CA ASP A 307 17.58 -6.75 6.75
C ASP A 307 18.93 -6.18 6.28
N ASP A 308 18.94 -5.00 5.61
CA ASP A 308 20.15 -4.29 5.21
C ASP A 308 20.86 -3.60 6.38
N GLY A 309 22.03 -4.11 6.72
CA GLY A 309 22.90 -3.55 7.76
C GLY A 309 23.45 -2.14 7.46
N ASN A 310 23.62 -1.81 6.18
CA ASN A 310 24.13 -0.50 5.73
C ASN A 310 23.08 0.61 5.75
N SER A 311 21.80 0.26 5.95
CA SER A 311 20.70 1.23 6.03
C SER A 311 20.69 2.05 7.32
N SER A 312 21.50 1.64 8.30
CA SER A 312 21.69 2.35 9.56
C SER A 312 23.02 3.12 9.56
N GLU A 313 23.01 4.41 9.93
CA GLU A 313 24.23 5.17 10.26
C GLU A 313 25.02 4.56 11.46
N PHE A 314 24.54 3.44 12.02
CA PHE A 314 25.01 2.79 13.24
C PHE A 314 25.70 1.43 13.03
N GLY A 315 26.07 1.08 11.79
CA GLY A 315 26.88 -0.12 11.56
C GLY A 315 26.18 -1.43 11.95
N SER A 316 24.87 -1.53 11.68
CA SER A 316 24.19 -2.83 11.79
C SER A 316 24.90 -3.84 10.90
N SER A 317 25.20 -5.01 11.45
CA SER A 317 25.56 -6.17 10.66
C SER A 317 24.34 -6.63 9.85
N TYR A 318 24.60 -7.30 8.73
CA TYR A 318 23.63 -8.14 8.03
C TYR A 318 22.72 -8.89 9.02
N SER A 319 21.43 -9.01 8.70
CA SER A 319 20.49 -9.83 9.47
C SER A 319 19.52 -10.60 8.57
N THR A 320 18.77 -11.52 9.16
CA THR A 320 17.68 -12.27 8.50
C THR A 320 16.38 -12.14 9.28
N ASN A 321 16.18 -11.00 9.96
CA ASN A 321 15.02 -10.77 10.82
C ASN A 321 13.73 -10.68 10.02
N TYR A 322 13.82 -10.21 8.77
CA TYR A 322 12.72 -10.06 7.84
C TYR A 322 12.75 -11.09 6.68
N LEU A 323 13.73 -12.00 6.63
CA LEU A 323 13.76 -13.13 5.73
C LEU A 323 12.80 -14.26 6.16
N MET A 324 11.71 -14.44 5.42
CA MET A 324 10.67 -15.45 5.69
C MET A 324 10.00 -15.25 7.05
N ILE A 325 9.88 -13.99 7.45
CA ILE A 325 9.24 -13.59 8.70
C ILE A 325 7.78 -14.05 8.74
N PRO A 326 7.29 -14.62 9.86
CA PRO A 326 5.90 -15.05 9.96
C PRO A 326 4.92 -13.88 9.76
N PRO A 327 3.80 -14.08 9.05
CA PRO A 327 2.78 -13.06 8.82
C PRO A 327 2.32 -12.29 10.06
N GLN A 328 2.16 -13.00 11.19
CA GLN A 328 1.76 -12.41 12.47
C GLN A 328 2.80 -11.41 12.99
N VAL A 329 4.09 -11.70 12.76
CA VAL A 329 5.19 -10.80 13.17
C VAL A 329 5.31 -9.63 12.18
N MET A 330 5.26 -9.92 10.88
CA MET A 330 5.31 -8.89 9.82
C MET A 330 4.16 -7.88 9.95
N SER A 331 2.96 -8.33 10.33
CA SER A 331 1.75 -7.50 10.50
C SER A 331 1.87 -6.44 11.60
N ILE A 332 2.88 -6.50 12.46
CA ILE A 332 3.09 -5.47 13.49
C ILE A 332 3.65 -4.19 12.87
N SER A 333 4.50 -4.34 11.84
CA SER A 333 5.23 -3.24 11.23
C SER A 333 4.81 -2.94 9.80
N HIS A 334 4.25 -3.90 9.05
CA HIS A 334 3.91 -3.78 7.64
C HIS A 334 2.42 -4.01 7.35
N PHE A 335 1.83 -3.10 6.58
CA PHE A 335 0.45 -3.15 6.13
C PHE A 335 0.36 -3.07 4.60
N PRO A 336 0.05 -4.17 3.90
CA PRO A 336 0.00 -4.18 2.45
C PRO A 336 -1.20 -3.39 1.92
N LYS A 337 -1.02 -2.77 0.76
CA LYS A 337 -2.11 -2.09 0.05
C LYS A 337 -3.25 -3.06 -0.32
N HIS A 338 -2.92 -4.33 -0.58
CA HIS A 338 -3.91 -5.38 -0.80
C HIS A 338 -3.94 -6.33 0.40
N LEU A 339 -5.08 -6.38 1.08
CA LEU A 339 -5.20 -7.06 2.38
C LEU A 339 -4.82 -8.54 2.33
N ASN A 340 -5.05 -9.24 1.21
CA ASN A 340 -4.71 -10.65 1.10
C ASN A 340 -3.19 -10.92 1.24
N TRP A 341 -2.34 -9.94 0.92
CA TRP A 341 -0.89 -10.04 1.11
C TRP A 341 -0.44 -9.90 2.57
N GLN A 342 -1.38 -9.72 3.52
CA GLN A 342 -1.07 -9.90 4.94
C GLN A 342 -0.76 -11.36 5.24
N LEU A 343 -1.28 -12.31 4.45
CA LEU A 343 -1.15 -13.75 4.66
C LEU A 343 -1.59 -14.22 6.07
N LEU A 344 -2.45 -13.45 6.72
CA LEU A 344 -3.06 -13.79 8.00
C LEU A 344 -4.30 -14.66 7.80
N GLN A 345 -4.57 -15.54 8.76
CA GLN A 345 -5.84 -16.30 8.79
C GLN A 345 -7.05 -15.36 8.92
N HIS A 346 -6.91 -14.30 9.70
CA HIS A 346 -7.89 -13.24 9.86
C HIS A 346 -7.24 -11.93 9.41
N LEU A 347 -7.74 -11.37 8.30
CA LEU A 347 -7.25 -10.11 7.78
C LEU A 347 -7.60 -8.97 8.74
N GLU A 348 -6.65 -8.07 8.91
CA GLU A 348 -6.79 -6.91 9.77
C GLU A 348 -7.01 -5.66 8.93
N ASP A 349 -7.77 -4.72 9.48
CA ASP A 349 -7.89 -3.39 8.89
C ASP A 349 -6.77 -2.47 9.35
N TYR A 350 -6.65 -1.32 8.67
CA TYR A 350 -5.60 -0.35 8.94
C TYR A 350 -5.68 0.26 10.35
N ASN A 351 -6.89 0.38 10.92
CA ASN A 351 -7.07 0.91 12.26
C ASN A 351 -6.56 -0.07 13.33
N THR A 352 -6.84 -1.35 13.16
CA THR A 352 -6.33 -2.42 14.02
C THR A 352 -4.81 -2.46 13.96
N PHE A 353 -4.25 -2.40 12.74
CA PHE A 353 -2.80 -2.33 12.50
C PHE A 353 -2.11 -1.18 13.26
N GLU A 354 -2.62 0.05 13.14
CA GLU A 354 -2.01 1.23 13.79
C GLU A 354 -2.15 1.23 15.32
N ASN A 355 -3.15 0.54 15.87
CA ASN A 355 -3.42 0.52 17.30
C ASN A 355 -2.75 -0.65 18.05
N LYS A 356 -1.96 -1.48 17.37
CA LYS A 356 -1.18 -2.55 18.00
C LYS A 356 0.07 -2.01 18.71
N PRO A 357 0.49 -2.61 19.84
CA PRO A 357 1.84 -2.41 20.38
C PRO A 357 2.92 -2.58 19.31
N VAL A 358 3.91 -1.68 19.26
CA VAL A 358 5.03 -1.81 18.33
C VAL A 358 6.09 -2.68 18.99
N ILE A 359 6.24 -3.91 18.51
CA ILE A 359 7.29 -4.84 18.98
C ILE A 359 8.16 -5.24 17.79
N THR A 360 9.44 -5.50 18.05
CA THR A 360 10.41 -5.86 17.01
C THR A 360 10.37 -7.37 16.70
N PRO A 361 10.93 -7.83 15.57
CA PRO A 361 11.12 -9.26 15.32
C PRO A 361 11.85 -9.96 16.46
N GLN A 362 12.83 -9.29 17.09
CA GLN A 362 13.58 -9.83 18.23
C GLN A 362 12.67 -10.27 19.38
N PHE A 363 11.57 -9.53 19.64
CA PHE A 363 10.59 -9.92 20.66
C PHE A 363 10.01 -11.32 20.42
N ALA A 364 9.70 -11.63 19.17
CA ALA A 364 9.19 -12.93 18.76
C ALA A 364 10.30 -14.00 18.68
N ILE A 365 11.53 -13.64 18.29
CA ILE A 365 12.71 -14.52 18.34
C ILE A 365 12.99 -14.99 19.77
N ASP A 366 12.92 -14.06 20.72
CA ASP A 366 13.03 -14.31 22.15
C ASP A 366 11.80 -15.04 22.74
N LYS A 367 10.81 -15.41 21.91
CA LYS A 367 9.58 -16.13 22.30
C LYS A 367 8.83 -15.45 23.44
N LEU A 368 8.83 -14.11 23.44
CA LEU A 368 8.12 -13.30 24.42
C LEU A 368 6.67 -13.12 24.01
N THR A 369 5.79 -12.88 24.98
CA THR A 369 4.40 -12.50 24.71
C THR A 369 4.03 -11.29 25.57
N LEU A 370 3.60 -10.21 24.91
CA LEU A 370 3.10 -9.03 25.61
C LEU A 370 1.68 -9.32 26.13
N VAL A 371 1.55 -9.50 27.44
CA VAL A 371 0.28 -9.77 28.12
C VAL A 371 -0.50 -8.46 28.34
N SER A 372 0.21 -7.39 28.70
CA SER A 372 -0.36 -6.05 28.78
C SER A 372 0.73 -4.99 28.57
N PRO A 373 0.43 -3.82 27.96
CA PRO A 373 -0.86 -3.45 27.38
C PRO A 373 -1.18 -4.17 26.06
N THR A 374 -2.46 -4.28 25.72
CA THR A 374 -2.92 -4.86 24.44
C THR A 374 -3.13 -3.81 23.35
N GLU A 375 -3.17 -2.53 23.73
CA GLU A 375 -3.31 -1.38 22.83
C GLU A 375 -2.03 -0.56 22.81
N TYR A 376 -1.75 0.08 21.67
CA TYR A 376 -0.54 0.86 21.47
C TYR A 376 -0.42 2.04 22.44
N GLN A 377 -1.53 2.78 22.61
CA GLN A 377 -1.61 3.93 23.52
C GLN A 377 -2.60 3.65 24.64
N THR A 378 -2.09 3.42 25.85
CA THR A 378 -2.92 3.14 27.02
C THR A 378 -3.03 4.36 27.93
N LYS A 379 -4.24 4.69 28.38
CA LYS A 379 -4.48 5.76 29.37
C LYS A 379 -4.20 5.25 30.78
N VAL A 380 -3.41 6.01 31.54
CA VAL A 380 -3.05 5.68 32.93
C VAL A 380 -3.11 6.93 33.80
N GLN A 381 -3.24 6.77 35.12
CA GLN A 381 -3.29 7.92 36.04
C GLN A 381 -1.89 8.42 36.42
N LYS A 382 -1.03 7.53 36.92
CA LYS A 382 0.33 7.89 37.38
C LYS A 382 1.39 6.87 36.99
N SER A 383 1.00 5.61 36.85
CA SER A 383 1.92 4.52 36.52
C SER A 383 1.36 3.57 35.48
N ALA A 384 2.25 3.05 34.64
CA ALA A 384 1.95 1.96 33.73
C ALA A 384 2.51 0.64 34.27
N GLU A 385 1.76 -0.43 34.05
CA GLU A 385 2.22 -1.81 34.24
C GLU A 385 2.31 -2.51 32.89
N ILE A 386 3.48 -3.06 32.60
CA ILE A 386 3.75 -3.85 31.42
C ILE A 386 4.03 -5.27 31.89
N LYS A 387 3.30 -6.24 31.33
CA LYS A 387 3.42 -7.65 31.65
C LYS A 387 3.87 -8.40 30.42
N ILE A 388 5.01 -9.08 30.54
CA ILE A 388 5.59 -9.88 29.46
C ILE A 388 5.74 -11.30 29.97
N ALA A 389 5.03 -12.23 29.34
CA ALA A 389 5.20 -13.65 29.60
C ALA A 389 6.51 -14.14 28.99
N THR A 390 7.26 -14.90 29.77
CA THR A 390 8.53 -15.51 29.39
C THR A 390 8.43 -17.03 29.52
N TYR A 391 9.38 -17.76 28.93
CA TYR A 391 9.48 -19.21 29.09
C TYR A 391 10.49 -19.56 30.21
N PRO A 392 10.44 -20.79 30.78
CA PRO A 392 11.17 -21.13 32.01
C PRO A 392 12.69 -20.96 31.93
N SER A 393 13.27 -21.10 30.74
CA SER A 393 14.72 -21.03 30.50
C SER A 393 15.17 -19.73 29.84
N TYR A 394 14.32 -18.69 29.82
CA TYR A 394 14.70 -17.36 29.34
C TYR A 394 15.71 -16.73 30.30
N GLN A 395 16.90 -16.40 29.82
CA GLN A 395 18.01 -15.94 30.67
C GLN A 395 18.24 -14.43 30.62
N LYS A 396 17.75 -13.74 29.59
CA LYS A 396 17.95 -12.30 29.43
C LYS A 396 17.08 -11.52 30.41
N ARG A 397 17.58 -10.36 30.85
CA ARG A 397 16.82 -9.43 31.69
C ARG A 397 16.08 -8.43 30.81
N ILE A 398 14.76 -8.33 30.97
CA ILE A 398 13.97 -7.30 30.30
C ILE A 398 13.99 -6.02 31.13
N VAL A 399 14.33 -4.90 30.51
CA VAL A 399 14.33 -3.56 31.10
C VAL A 399 13.49 -2.63 30.26
N ALA A 400 13.03 -1.54 30.87
CA ALA A 400 12.34 -0.48 30.15
C ALA A 400 12.80 0.91 30.58
N LEU A 401 12.90 1.79 29.60
CA LEU A 401 13.20 3.20 29.73
C LEU A 401 12.02 4.00 29.19
N PHE A 402 11.79 5.20 29.72
CA PHE A 402 10.71 6.05 29.22
C PHE A 402 11.17 7.48 29.05
N THR A 403 10.53 8.17 28.12
CA THR A 403 10.72 9.60 27.87
C THR A 403 9.36 10.27 27.69
N LYS A 404 9.27 11.55 28.06
CA LYS A 404 8.08 12.35 27.84
C LYS A 404 8.08 12.85 26.40
N VAL A 405 6.99 12.63 25.69
CA VAL A 405 6.80 13.17 24.34
C VAL A 405 6.62 14.68 24.47
N GLN A 406 7.58 15.47 23.99
CA GLN A 406 7.46 16.93 23.98
C GLN A 406 6.51 17.34 22.85
N THR A 407 5.53 18.18 23.15
CA THR A 407 4.53 18.66 22.17
C THR A 407 5.08 19.67 21.15
N THR A 408 6.39 19.90 21.13
CA THR A 408 7.08 20.60 20.03
C THR A 408 7.54 19.56 19.02
N GLU A 409 7.23 19.79 17.74
CA GLU A 409 7.53 18.95 16.56
C GLU A 409 9.01 18.52 16.40
N SER A 410 9.51 17.70 17.32
CA SER A 410 10.76 16.94 17.19
C SER A 410 10.42 15.50 17.58
N SER A 411 9.83 14.81 16.61
CA SER A 411 10.46 13.68 15.92
C SER A 411 11.47 12.90 16.79
N SER A 412 11.19 11.61 16.94
CA SER A 412 11.80 10.70 17.88
C SER A 412 12.98 9.97 17.23
N TRP A 413 14.12 9.95 17.94
CA TRP A 413 15.26 9.01 17.92
C TRP A 413 16.62 9.73 17.84
N ASP A 414 17.02 10.33 18.97
CA ASP A 414 18.43 10.33 19.40
C ASP A 414 18.48 9.40 20.62
N LEU A 415 18.74 8.11 20.43
CA LEU A 415 19.15 7.23 21.53
C LEU A 415 20.67 7.07 21.51
N PRO A 416 21.32 7.06 22.69
CA PRO A 416 22.76 6.85 22.78
C PRO A 416 23.11 5.43 22.33
N SER A 417 24.21 5.30 21.58
CA SER A 417 24.72 4.02 21.12
C SER A 417 25.09 3.12 22.31
N SER A 418 25.14 1.80 22.09
CA SER A 418 25.71 0.86 23.06
C SER A 418 27.22 1.07 23.31
N GLY A 419 27.89 1.89 22.48
CA GLY A 419 29.27 2.34 22.65
C GLY A 419 29.46 3.64 23.44
N ASP A 420 28.43 4.49 23.56
CA ASP A 420 28.54 5.83 24.20
C ASP A 420 28.63 5.80 25.73
N PHE A 421 28.59 4.63 26.36
CA PHE A 421 28.79 4.52 27.80
C PHE A 421 30.26 4.55 28.22
N LEU A 422 31.22 4.59 27.28
CA LEU A 422 32.65 4.44 27.61
C LEU A 422 33.66 5.41 26.98
N GLU A 423 33.26 6.44 26.24
CA GLU A 423 34.23 7.47 25.82
C GLU A 423 33.71 8.89 26.07
N SER A 424 34.33 9.54 27.06
CA SER A 424 34.20 10.96 27.29
C SER A 424 34.94 11.71 26.19
N ASP A 425 34.23 12.28 25.22
CA ASP A 425 34.82 13.35 24.43
C ASP A 425 33.90 14.55 24.17
N LYS A 426 34.53 15.71 24.29
CA LYS A 426 33.92 17.02 24.50
C LYS A 426 33.59 17.66 23.15
N ASN A 427 32.35 17.55 22.64
CA ASN A 427 31.67 18.63 21.88
C ASN A 427 30.26 18.32 21.32
N GLN A 428 29.41 17.59 22.05
CA GLN A 428 27.96 17.58 21.77
C GLN A 428 27.19 17.67 23.08
N GLN A 429 26.87 18.90 23.51
CA GLN A 429 25.82 19.13 24.51
C GLN A 429 24.46 18.94 23.85
N ILE A 430 24.12 17.69 23.51
CA ILE A 430 22.73 17.27 23.41
C ILE A 430 22.23 17.29 24.86
N LYS A 431 21.24 18.14 25.15
CA LYS A 431 20.59 18.17 26.47
C LYS A 431 20.16 16.75 26.81
N GLN A 432 20.71 16.22 27.90
CA GLN A 432 20.30 15.01 28.58
C GLN A 432 18.81 15.15 28.96
N GLN A 433 17.92 14.85 28.00
CA GLN A 433 16.47 14.89 28.19
C GLN A 433 16.12 13.84 29.26
N ASP A 434 15.07 14.10 30.05
CA ASP A 434 14.64 13.34 31.23
C ASP A 434 14.27 11.86 30.91
N ILE A 435 15.27 11.01 30.67
CA ILE A 435 15.08 9.56 30.50
C ILE A 435 14.82 8.96 31.88
N GLY A 436 13.60 8.48 32.08
CA GLY A 436 13.20 7.71 33.25
C GLY A 436 13.46 6.22 33.08
N ARG A 437 13.67 5.52 34.19
CA ARG A 437 13.85 4.06 34.22
C ARG A 437 12.66 3.39 34.90
N CYS A 438 12.11 2.36 34.28
CA CYS A 438 11.07 1.54 34.89
C CYS A 438 11.67 0.48 35.82
N ARG A 439 10.90 0.06 36.83
CA ARG A 439 11.28 -1.04 37.73
C ARG A 439 10.82 -2.37 37.13
N SER A 440 11.78 -3.21 36.75
CA SER A 440 11.51 -4.56 36.25
C SER A 440 11.68 -5.60 37.36
N GLN A 441 10.67 -6.44 37.55
CA GLN A 441 10.63 -7.55 38.50
C GLN A 441 10.30 -8.84 37.75
N ILE A 442 11.12 -9.87 37.98
CA ILE A 442 10.86 -11.21 37.46
C ILE A 442 10.05 -11.94 38.52
N ASN A 443 8.82 -12.30 38.19
CA ASN A 443 7.97 -13.08 39.08
C ASN A 443 8.25 -14.58 38.90
N ALA A 444 8.13 -15.35 39.99
CA ALA A 444 8.31 -16.80 39.99
C ALA A 444 7.38 -17.54 39.00
N ALA A 445 6.32 -16.87 38.52
CA ALA A 445 5.34 -17.38 37.56
C ALA A 445 5.76 -17.27 36.08
N LYS A 446 7.04 -17.00 35.75
CA LYS A 446 7.53 -16.85 34.37
C LYS A 446 6.88 -15.65 33.64
N GLU A 447 6.69 -14.58 34.39
CA GLU A 447 6.21 -13.30 33.87
C GLU A 447 7.16 -12.22 34.39
N THR A 448 7.57 -11.32 33.49
CA THR A 448 8.27 -10.11 33.87
C THR A 448 7.27 -8.97 33.97
N GLN A 449 7.16 -8.40 35.16
CA GLN A 449 6.32 -7.23 35.43
C GLN A 449 7.20 -6.00 35.49
N ILE A 450 6.88 -5.00 34.67
CA ILE A 450 7.62 -3.75 34.57
C ILE A 450 6.68 -2.62 34.98
N SER A 451 7.06 -1.85 36.00
CA SER A 451 6.32 -0.69 36.49
C SER A 451 7.06 0.59 36.12
N CYS A 452 6.39 1.46 35.37
CA CYS A 452 6.88 2.79 34.99
C CYS A 452 6.10 3.85 35.78
N GLN A 453 6.80 4.66 36.57
CA GLN A 453 6.20 5.76 37.34
C GLN A 453 6.47 7.07 36.60
N PHE A 454 5.41 7.73 36.15
CA PHE A 454 5.54 8.95 35.36
C PHE A 454 5.47 10.20 36.26
N PRO A 455 6.39 11.16 36.11
CA PRO A 455 6.51 12.28 37.04
C PRO A 455 5.34 13.27 36.97
N ASN A 456 4.74 13.45 35.80
CA ASN A 456 3.66 14.41 35.56
C ASN A 456 2.81 14.02 34.34
N THR A 457 1.69 14.71 34.14
CA THR A 457 0.74 14.42 33.05
C THR A 457 1.35 14.65 31.67
N GLY A 458 0.84 13.92 30.67
CA GLY A 458 1.25 14.02 29.28
C GLY A 458 1.43 12.66 28.62
N ASP A 459 1.92 12.67 27.39
CA ASP A 459 2.19 11.45 26.64
C ASP A 459 3.63 11.00 26.85
N TYR A 460 3.84 9.69 27.03
CA TYR A 460 5.13 9.07 27.26
C TYR A 460 5.34 7.93 26.29
N GLN A 461 6.58 7.80 25.82
CA GLN A 461 7.06 6.61 25.12
C GLN A 461 7.84 5.75 26.10
N VAL A 462 7.61 4.44 26.07
CA VAL A 462 8.33 3.43 26.85
C VAL A 462 9.01 2.48 25.88
N PHE A 463 10.33 2.38 25.98
CA PHE A 463 11.19 1.53 25.17
C PHE A 463 11.57 0.28 25.95
N LEU A 464 11.38 -0.89 25.34
CA LEU A 464 11.67 -2.20 25.92
C LEU A 464 12.99 -2.73 25.36
N PHE A 465 13.82 -3.30 26.23
CA PHE A 465 15.09 -3.92 25.84
C PHE A 465 15.29 -5.24 26.56
N SER A 466 15.97 -6.19 25.90
CA SER A 466 16.53 -7.38 26.54
C SER A 466 18.03 -7.17 26.76
N LEU A 467 18.55 -7.67 27.88
CA LEU A 467 19.96 -7.56 28.27
C LEU A 467 20.54 -8.94 28.52
N GLU A 468 21.66 -9.24 27.85
CA GLU A 468 22.47 -10.43 28.08
C GLU A 468 23.92 -10.03 28.40
N GLY A 469 24.37 -10.30 29.62
CA GLY A 469 25.69 -9.86 30.07
C GLY A 469 25.83 -8.33 30.16
N LYS A 470 27.03 -7.81 29.84
CA LYS A 470 27.36 -6.36 29.94
C LYS A 470 27.28 -5.60 28.62
N ALA A 471 27.21 -6.28 27.47
CA ALA A 471 27.37 -5.66 26.15
C ALA A 471 26.25 -5.98 25.15
N ASN A 472 25.44 -7.03 25.38
CA ASN A 472 24.40 -7.39 24.42
C ASN A 472 23.07 -6.78 24.88
N VAL A 473 22.61 -5.81 24.10
CA VAL A 473 21.35 -5.09 24.32
C VAL A 473 20.51 -5.20 23.06
N ASP A 474 19.37 -5.88 23.16
CA ASP A 474 18.46 -5.97 22.03
C ASP A 474 17.23 -5.09 22.26
N PHE A 475 16.87 -4.30 21.24
CA PHE A 475 15.63 -3.54 21.26
C PHE A 475 14.42 -4.45 21.00
N LEU A 476 13.48 -4.45 21.93
CA LEU A 476 12.31 -5.34 21.94
C LEU A 476 11.04 -4.65 21.42
N GLY A 477 10.95 -3.32 21.51
CA GLY A 477 9.76 -2.59 21.07
C GLY A 477 9.51 -1.28 21.81
N GLN A 478 8.46 -0.58 21.40
CA GLN A 478 8.01 0.68 21.96
C GLN A 478 6.50 0.67 22.25
N LEU A 479 6.13 1.29 23.37
CA LEU A 479 4.76 1.45 23.84
C LEU A 479 4.48 2.92 24.13
N LYS A 480 3.21 3.35 23.99
CA LYS A 480 2.78 4.70 24.35
C LYS A 480 1.82 4.68 25.53
N PHE A 481 1.98 5.65 26.41
CA PHE A 481 1.10 5.85 27.55
C PHE A 481 0.68 7.30 27.64
N GLN A 482 -0.61 7.54 27.85
CA GLN A 482 -1.14 8.87 28.14
C GLN A 482 -1.45 8.97 29.63
N VAL A 483 -0.71 9.82 30.34
CA VAL A 483 -0.84 10.06 31.77
C VAL A 483 -1.83 11.19 32.01
N LEU A 484 -2.99 10.84 32.55
CA LEU A 484 -4.07 11.76 32.81
C LEU A 484 -3.82 12.57 34.09
N GLY A 485 -4.25 13.84 34.10
CA GLY A 485 -4.31 14.64 35.32
C GLY A 485 -5.25 14.01 36.33
N SER A 486 -4.80 13.99 37.58
CA SER A 486 -5.60 13.58 38.74
C SER A 486 -6.80 14.49 38.93
#